data_AF-A0A139H8J2-F1
#
_entry.id   AF-A0A139H8J2-F1
#
_cell.length_a   1.000
_cell.length_b   1.000
_cell.length_c   1.000
_cell.angle_alpha   90.00
_cell.angle_beta   90.00
_cell.angle_gamma   90.00
#
_symmetry.space_group_name_H-M   'P 1'
#
loop_
_entity.id
_entity.type
_entity.pdbx_description
1 polymer ?
#
loop_
_entity_poly.entity_id
_entity_poly.type
_entity_poly.pdbx_seq_one_letter_code
_entity_poly.pdbx_strand_id
1 'polypeptide(L)'
;MLRWLRPWQNAGLRPTSTRAVSMRYASNKSTTNSFPLRRITRLLGFKKAGSPVGSFDRMLRWTIYAWAGFVGWHTWCHYFYTCDSTYGISMLPTLSSFGDWVIINKWYRRGRGIHLGDLVSFRHPVKEGEHAIKRVIGLSGDLVLMYTPGKSDAMLQVPEGHCWVVGDNLAYSRDSRHFGPLPLALISGKVISKIDWQDRMPKLVAIENGLQPATDDDLD
;
A
#
# COMPACT_ATOMS: atom_id res chain seq x y z
N MET A 1 26.37 -28.95 54.69
CA MET A 1 25.18 -29.45 55.44
C MET A 1 24.04 -28.46 55.19
N LEU A 2 22.88 -28.95 54.74
CA LEU A 2 21.56 -28.27 54.53
C LEU A 2 21.49 -27.26 53.34
N ARG A 3 20.97 -27.62 52.13
CA ARG A 3 19.63 -28.08 51.65
C ARG A 3 18.68 -26.89 51.36
N TRP A 4 18.65 -26.36 50.13
CA TRP A 4 17.69 -26.61 49.01
C TRP A 4 16.22 -26.26 49.36
N LEU A 5 15.62 -25.18 48.82
CA LEU A 5 15.01 -24.94 47.49
C LEU A 5 13.47 -25.19 47.45
N ARG A 6 12.74 -24.21 46.86
CA ARG A 6 11.31 -24.25 46.45
C ARG A 6 11.04 -25.47 45.53
N PRO A 7 9.80 -25.96 45.29
CA PRO A 7 8.85 -25.27 44.37
C PRO A 7 7.32 -25.61 44.50
N TRP A 8 6.50 -24.77 43.83
CA TRP A 8 5.36 -25.10 42.92
C TRP A 8 4.03 -25.74 43.37
N GLN A 9 2.95 -25.05 42.93
CA GLN A 9 1.69 -25.48 42.26
C GLN A 9 0.79 -26.63 42.78
N ASN A 10 -0.51 -26.30 42.91
CA ASN A 10 -1.70 -26.92 42.25
C ASN A 10 -2.95 -26.75 43.13
N ALA A 11 -4.03 -26.11 42.65
CA ALA A 11 -5.13 -26.62 41.81
C ALA A 11 -6.22 -27.38 42.61
N GLY A 12 -7.49 -27.11 42.30
CA GLY A 12 -8.65 -27.91 42.76
C GLY A 12 -9.68 -27.13 43.58
N LEU A 13 -10.69 -26.50 42.98
CA LEU A 13 -12.07 -27.00 42.75
C LEU A 13 -13.07 -26.71 43.91
N ARG A 14 -14.10 -25.91 43.58
CA ARG A 14 -15.41 -25.73 44.29
C ARG A 14 -16.31 -26.97 44.01
N PRO A 15 -17.47 -27.25 44.66
CA PRO A 15 -18.53 -26.39 45.25
C PRO A 15 -19.07 -26.92 46.62
N THR A 16 -20.02 -26.33 47.38
CA THR A 16 -21.49 -26.29 47.17
C THR A 16 -22.23 -25.50 48.27
N SER A 17 -23.29 -24.80 47.85
CA SER A 17 -24.66 -24.69 48.41
C SER A 17 -24.94 -24.72 49.94
N THR A 18 -25.36 -23.56 50.45
CA THR A 18 -26.62 -23.28 51.22
C THR A 18 -26.83 -23.84 52.63
N ARG A 19 -26.86 -22.95 53.64
CA ARG A 19 -28.09 -22.65 54.40
C ARG A 19 -28.02 -21.37 55.22
N ALA A 20 -29.18 -20.71 55.28
CA ALA A 20 -29.47 -19.39 55.77
C ALA A 20 -29.60 -19.31 57.30
N VAL A 21 -29.31 -18.13 57.86
CA VAL A 21 -29.96 -17.66 59.09
C VAL A 21 -30.41 -16.21 58.86
N SER A 22 -31.70 -15.98 59.08
CA SER A 22 -32.41 -14.72 58.93
C SER A 22 -32.17 -13.79 60.12
N MET A 23 -31.91 -12.52 59.86
CA MET A 23 -32.26 -11.43 60.79
C MET A 23 -32.91 -10.29 60.01
N ARG A 24 -34.19 -10.05 60.29
CA ARG A 24 -34.92 -8.86 59.85
C ARG A 24 -34.67 -7.76 60.89
N TYR A 25 -34.34 -6.56 60.43
CA TYR A 25 -34.53 -5.35 61.23
C TYR A 25 -35.67 -4.52 60.63
N ALA A 26 -36.56 -4.07 61.50
CA ALA A 26 -37.81 -3.42 61.16
C ALA A 26 -37.58 -2.09 60.41
N SER A 27 -38.25 -1.95 59.27
CA SER A 27 -38.36 -0.72 58.51
C SER A 27 -39.27 0.26 59.27
N ASN A 28 -38.69 1.34 59.80
CA ASN A 28 -39.45 2.48 60.30
C ASN A 28 -39.82 3.38 59.12
N LYS A 29 -41.12 3.44 58.80
CA LYS A 29 -41.68 4.42 57.86
C LYS A 29 -41.66 5.80 58.51
N SER A 30 -40.63 6.60 58.23
CA SER A 30 -40.69 8.04 58.46
C SER A 30 -41.34 8.71 57.24
N THR A 31 -42.62 9.03 57.40
CA THR A 31 -43.35 10.04 56.65
C THR A 31 -42.57 11.35 56.65
N THR A 32 -41.88 11.64 55.56
CA THR A 32 -41.42 13.00 55.25
C THR A 32 -42.09 13.41 53.96
N ASN A 33 -42.95 14.41 54.09
CA ASN A 33 -43.79 14.94 53.04
C ASN A 33 -42.94 15.33 51.84
N SER A 34 -43.21 14.70 50.70
CA SER A 34 -42.66 15.06 49.41
C SER A 34 -43.22 16.42 48.98
N PHE A 35 -42.47 17.48 49.28
CA PHE A 35 -42.68 18.77 48.60
C PHE A 35 -42.49 18.54 47.09
N PRO A 36 -43.50 18.86 46.25
CA PRO A 36 -43.43 18.56 44.83
C PRO A 36 -42.66 19.67 44.10
N LEU A 37 -41.35 19.77 44.32
CA LEU A 37 -40.48 20.67 43.53
C LEU A 37 -40.15 20.10 42.13
N ARG A 38 -40.82 19.02 41.71
CA ARG A 38 -40.69 18.47 40.35
C ARG A 38 -41.66 19.05 39.32
N ARG A 39 -42.41 20.12 39.65
CA ARG A 39 -43.46 20.66 38.76
C ARG A 39 -43.40 22.17 38.47
N ILE A 40 -42.21 22.78 38.44
CA ILE A 40 -42.05 24.20 38.05
C ILE A 40 -41.24 24.40 36.76
N THR A 41 -40.62 23.37 36.18
CA THR A 41 -39.88 23.51 34.91
C THR A 41 -40.73 23.33 33.64
N ARG A 42 -42.07 23.30 33.74
CA ARG A 42 -42.97 23.09 32.57
C ARG A 42 -43.94 24.25 32.28
N LEU A 43 -43.80 25.39 32.97
CA LEU A 43 -44.74 26.53 32.87
C LEU A 43 -44.15 27.79 32.21
N LEU A 44 -42.90 27.74 31.76
CA LEU A 44 -42.34 28.75 30.88
C LEU A 44 -41.80 28.01 29.66
N GLY A 45 -42.45 28.21 28.51
CA GLY A 45 -42.12 27.63 27.22
C GLY A 45 -40.77 28.10 26.65
N PHE A 46 -39.71 28.07 27.45
CA PHE A 46 -38.35 28.14 26.95
C PHE A 46 -38.05 26.81 26.24
N LYS A 47 -38.44 26.75 24.96
CA LYS A 47 -37.75 25.88 24.00
C LYS A 47 -36.26 26.14 24.22
N LYS A 48 -35.49 25.09 24.53
CA LYS A 48 -34.03 25.16 24.60
C LYS A 48 -33.58 25.77 23.28
N ALA A 49 -33.21 27.05 23.31
CA ALA A 49 -32.83 27.77 22.10
C ALA A 49 -31.66 26.99 21.51
N GLY A 50 -31.83 26.47 20.29
CA GLY A 50 -30.74 25.83 19.56
C GLY A 50 -29.67 26.88 19.39
N SER A 51 -28.64 26.84 20.23
CA SER A 51 -27.60 27.84 20.23
C SER A 51 -26.92 27.82 18.85
N PRO A 52 -26.77 28.95 18.15
CA PRO A 52 -26.24 29.00 16.77
C PRO A 52 -24.84 28.39 16.63
N VAL A 53 -24.11 28.28 17.74
CA VAL A 53 -22.83 27.57 17.88
C VAL A 53 -22.87 26.10 17.44
N GLY A 54 -24.01 25.42 17.52
CA GLY A 54 -24.11 24.01 17.11
C GLY A 54 -24.10 23.81 15.58
N SER A 55 -24.55 24.79 14.81
CA SER A 55 -24.44 24.74 13.35
C SER A 55 -23.04 25.14 12.87
N PHE A 56 -22.42 26.11 13.54
CA PHE A 56 -21.05 26.52 13.26
C PHE A 56 -20.02 25.42 13.62
N ASP A 57 -20.15 24.76 14.77
CA ASP A 57 -19.29 23.61 15.16
C ASP A 57 -19.42 22.43 14.18
N ARG A 58 -20.64 22.13 13.72
CA ARG A 58 -20.86 21.10 12.69
C ARG A 58 -20.20 21.47 11.37
N MET A 59 -20.36 22.72 10.91
CA MET A 59 -19.73 23.20 9.68
C MET A 59 -18.20 23.13 9.77
N LEU A 60 -17.63 23.56 10.90
CA LEU A 60 -16.19 23.52 11.14
C LEU A 60 -15.65 22.07 11.15
N ARG A 61 -16.36 21.13 11.78
CA ARG A 61 -15.98 19.70 11.76
C ARG A 61 -15.97 19.12 10.34
N TRP A 62 -17.00 19.39 9.54
CA TRP A 62 -17.06 18.92 8.16
C TRP A 62 -15.96 19.51 7.29
N THR A 63 -15.62 20.79 7.47
CA THR A 63 -14.50 21.42 6.76
C THR A 63 -13.14 20.82 7.17
N ILE A 64 -12.94 20.53 8.46
CA ILE A 64 -11.74 19.82 8.93
C ILE A 64 -11.65 18.41 8.32
N TYR A 65 -12.75 17.65 8.29
CA TYR A 65 -12.76 16.32 7.66
C TYR A 65 -12.50 16.39 6.15
N ALA A 66 -13.08 17.37 5.46
CA ALA A 66 -12.82 17.58 4.05
C ALA A 66 -11.35 17.90 3.78
N TRP A 67 -10.74 18.78 4.58
CA TRP A 67 -9.31 19.09 4.49
C TRP A 67 -8.42 17.90 4.82
N ALA A 68 -8.72 17.17 5.90
CA ALA A 68 -8.00 15.96 6.26
C ALA A 68 -8.10 14.90 5.16
N GLY A 69 -9.28 14.75 4.54
CA GLY A 69 -9.51 13.87 3.39
C GLY A 69 -8.71 14.31 2.16
N PHE A 70 -8.69 15.61 1.84
CA PHE A 70 -7.92 16.14 0.72
C PHE A 70 -6.41 15.96 0.92
N VAL A 71 -5.87 16.31 2.09
CA VAL A 71 -4.45 16.11 2.41
C VAL A 71 -4.10 14.63 2.42
N GLY A 72 -4.97 13.79 3.00
CA GLY A 72 -4.82 12.34 2.99
C GLY A 72 -4.79 11.77 1.57
N TRP A 73 -5.72 12.19 0.70
CA TRP A 73 -5.78 11.81 -0.70
C TRP A 73 -4.55 12.30 -1.49
N HIS A 74 -4.17 13.57 -1.33
CA HIS A 74 -3.00 14.14 -1.99
C HIS A 74 -1.73 13.40 -1.59
N THR A 75 -1.55 13.15 -0.29
CA THR A 75 -0.42 12.36 0.22
C THR A 75 -0.47 10.94 -0.35
N TRP A 76 -1.65 10.32 -0.39
CA TRP A 76 -1.81 8.97 -0.95
C TRP A 76 -1.37 8.89 -2.42
N CYS A 77 -1.91 9.76 -3.28
CA CYS A 77 -1.55 9.82 -4.70
C CYS A 77 -0.09 10.23 -4.92
N HIS A 78 0.46 11.08 -4.06
CA HIS A 78 1.84 11.52 -4.21
C HIS A 78 2.84 10.40 -3.87
N TYR A 79 2.53 9.56 -2.87
CA TYR A 79 3.49 8.60 -2.31
C TYR A 79 3.26 7.13 -2.67
N PHE A 80 2.04 6.68 -2.97
CA PHE A 80 1.74 5.24 -3.12
C PHE A 80 1.55 4.82 -4.58
N TYR A 81 0.66 5.50 -5.33
CA TYR A 81 0.31 5.08 -6.69
C TYR A 81 0.27 6.26 -7.65
N THR A 82 0.78 6.05 -8.86
CA THR A 82 0.55 6.94 -10.00
C THR A 82 -0.03 6.16 -11.16
N CYS A 83 -0.80 6.87 -11.99
CA CYS A 83 -1.34 6.35 -13.23
C CYS A 83 -0.77 7.21 -14.36
N ASP A 84 0.06 6.62 -15.21
CA ASP A 84 0.72 7.33 -16.30
C ASP A 84 0.29 6.71 -17.64
N SER A 85 0.11 7.55 -18.66
CA SER A 85 -0.10 7.08 -20.02
C SER A 85 1.23 6.63 -20.63
N THR A 86 1.21 5.50 -21.32
CA THR A 86 2.39 4.97 -22.00
C THR A 86 2.29 5.20 -23.49
N TYR A 87 3.42 5.55 -24.09
CA TYR A 87 3.54 5.73 -25.53
C TYR A 87 4.87 5.14 -26.01
N GLY A 88 4.80 4.39 -27.11
CA GLY A 88 5.97 3.88 -27.82
C GLY A 88 5.98 2.36 -27.98
N ILE A 89 6.69 1.91 -29.00
CA ILE A 89 6.74 0.50 -29.45
C ILE A 89 7.70 -0.39 -28.64
N SER A 90 8.42 0.18 -27.67
CA SER A 90 9.60 -0.44 -27.07
C SER A 90 9.31 -1.58 -26.09
N MET A 91 8.06 -1.69 -25.63
CA MET A 91 7.59 -2.70 -24.68
C MET A 91 6.53 -3.62 -25.31
N LEU A 92 6.42 -3.65 -26.65
CA LEU A 92 5.56 -4.61 -27.33
C LEU A 92 6.07 -6.05 -27.11
N PRO A 93 5.18 -7.04 -26.91
CA PRO A 93 3.71 -6.94 -26.90
C PRO A 93 3.10 -6.60 -25.53
N THR A 94 3.91 -6.52 -24.46
CA THR A 94 3.41 -6.33 -23.08
C THR A 94 2.65 -5.01 -22.90
N LEU A 95 3.16 -3.91 -23.47
CA LEU A 95 2.48 -2.62 -23.52
C LEU A 95 2.25 -2.21 -24.97
N SER A 96 1.02 -1.79 -25.26
CA SER A 96 0.62 -1.28 -26.57
C SER A 96 1.35 0.01 -26.91
N SER A 97 1.47 0.32 -28.20
CA SER A 97 2.15 1.53 -28.67
C SER A 97 1.46 2.84 -28.28
N PHE A 98 0.13 2.80 -28.09
CA PHE A 98 -0.70 3.93 -27.68
C PHE A 98 -1.92 3.43 -26.91
N GLY A 99 -2.45 4.26 -26.01
CA GLY A 99 -3.74 4.03 -25.33
C GLY A 99 -3.64 3.23 -24.03
N ASP A 100 -2.51 2.59 -23.74
CA ASP A 100 -2.30 1.87 -22.49
C ASP A 100 -1.97 2.84 -21.35
N TRP A 101 -2.73 2.74 -20.26
CA TRP A 101 -2.44 3.42 -19.00
C TRP A 101 -1.84 2.41 -18.03
N VAL A 102 -0.81 2.80 -17.29
CA VAL A 102 -0.16 1.90 -16.33
C VAL A 102 -0.30 2.43 -14.92
N ILE A 103 -0.56 1.51 -13.98
CA ILE A 103 -0.55 1.82 -12.56
C ILE A 103 0.83 1.46 -12.01
N ILE A 104 1.51 2.49 -11.50
CA ILE A 104 2.84 2.41 -10.95
C ILE A 104 2.74 2.47 -9.43
N ASN A 105 3.28 1.46 -8.77
CA ASN A 105 3.42 1.42 -7.33
C ASN A 105 4.76 2.06 -6.91
N LYS A 106 4.66 3.24 -6.29
CA LYS A 106 5.78 4.05 -5.79
C LYS A 106 6.39 3.50 -4.49
N TRP A 107 5.79 2.48 -3.87
CA TRP A 107 6.40 1.78 -2.73
C TRP A 107 7.77 1.20 -3.10
N TYR A 108 7.90 0.73 -4.35
CA TYR A 108 9.11 0.15 -4.94
C TYR A 108 10.11 1.21 -5.45
N ARG A 109 9.88 2.51 -5.17
CA ARG A 109 10.80 3.59 -5.57
C ARG A 109 12.21 3.32 -5.04
N ARG A 110 13.22 3.78 -5.78
CA ARG A 110 14.64 3.61 -5.44
C ARG A 110 15.10 2.15 -5.35
N GLY A 111 14.49 1.24 -6.11
CA GLY A 111 14.94 -0.16 -6.17
C GLY A 111 14.43 -1.09 -5.07
N ARG A 112 13.50 -0.65 -4.22
CA ARG A 112 13.04 -1.46 -3.07
C ARG A 112 12.20 -2.64 -3.52
N GLY A 113 12.60 -3.86 -3.19
CA GLY A 113 11.80 -5.07 -3.45
C GLY A 113 11.56 -5.37 -4.93
N ILE A 114 12.45 -4.89 -5.81
CA ILE A 114 12.40 -5.16 -7.24
C ILE A 114 13.07 -6.51 -7.50
N HIS A 115 12.42 -7.33 -8.30
CA HIS A 115 12.91 -8.65 -8.68
C HIS A 115 13.18 -8.70 -10.19
N LEU A 116 13.91 -9.73 -10.61
CA LEU A 116 14.15 -10.03 -12.03
C LEU A 116 12.82 -10.20 -12.75
N GLY A 117 12.70 -9.57 -13.91
CA GLY A 117 11.56 -9.60 -14.82
C GLY A 117 10.41 -8.65 -14.46
N ASP A 118 10.53 -7.88 -13.39
CA ASP A 118 9.61 -6.79 -13.06
C ASP A 118 9.66 -5.66 -14.09
N LEU A 119 8.53 -5.02 -14.37
CA LEU A 119 8.49 -3.76 -15.11
C LEU A 119 8.69 -2.57 -14.15
N VAL A 120 9.64 -1.71 -14.49
CA VAL A 120 9.99 -0.55 -13.68
C VAL A 120 9.83 0.74 -14.50
N SER A 121 9.24 1.75 -13.89
CA SER A 121 9.24 3.12 -14.40
C SER A 121 10.40 3.87 -13.76
N PHE A 122 11.23 4.50 -14.58
CA PHE A 122 12.41 5.24 -14.14
C PHE A 122 12.61 6.53 -14.93
N ARG A 123 13.40 7.44 -14.36
CA ARG A 123 13.82 8.66 -15.05
C ARG A 123 14.98 8.34 -15.99
N HIS A 124 14.87 8.75 -17.25
CA HIS A 124 15.88 8.46 -18.25
C HIS A 124 17.23 9.11 -17.87
N PRO A 125 18.33 8.35 -17.76
CA PRO A 125 19.60 8.87 -17.23
C PRO A 125 20.25 9.91 -18.15
N VAL A 126 20.03 9.80 -19.47
CA VAL A 126 20.61 10.71 -20.47
C VAL A 126 19.70 11.91 -20.79
N LYS A 127 18.40 11.79 -20.55
CA LYS A 127 17.40 12.76 -20.99
C LYS A 127 16.57 13.21 -19.81
N GLU A 128 16.82 14.42 -19.35
CA GLU A 128 16.12 14.96 -18.20
C GLU A 128 14.62 15.15 -18.49
N GLY A 129 13.78 14.85 -17.50
CA GLY A 129 12.33 14.99 -17.60
C GLY A 129 11.61 13.88 -18.35
N GLU A 130 12.31 13.00 -19.07
CA GLU A 130 11.69 11.83 -19.71
C GLU A 130 11.62 10.64 -18.73
N HIS A 131 10.46 9.99 -18.69
CA HIS A 131 10.24 8.73 -17.98
C HIS A 131 10.16 7.58 -18.99
N ALA A 132 10.79 6.46 -18.66
CA ALA A 132 10.77 5.26 -19.48
C ALA A 132 10.34 4.06 -18.64
N ILE A 133 9.68 3.10 -19.29
CA ILE A 133 9.32 1.82 -18.71
C ILE A 133 10.08 0.73 -19.43
N LYS A 134 10.75 -0.12 -18.65
CA LYS A 134 11.51 -1.27 -19.13
C LYS A 134 11.38 -2.44 -18.17
N ARG A 135 11.72 -3.62 -18.64
CA ARG A 135 11.80 -4.83 -17.82
C ARG A 135 13.19 -4.97 -17.22
N VAL A 136 13.26 -5.36 -15.96
CA VAL A 136 14.53 -5.68 -15.29
C VAL A 136 14.99 -7.06 -15.73
N ILE A 137 16.18 -7.15 -16.32
CA ILE A 137 16.78 -8.43 -16.75
C ILE A 137 17.92 -8.86 -15.82
N GLY A 138 18.55 -7.91 -15.12
CA GLY A 138 19.61 -8.19 -14.16
C GLY A 138 19.57 -7.21 -12.99
N LEU A 139 19.92 -7.70 -11.82
CA LEU A 139 20.15 -6.94 -10.60
C LEU A 139 21.65 -6.91 -10.28
N SER A 140 22.02 -6.17 -9.24
CA SER A 140 23.41 -6.05 -8.78
C SER A 140 24.06 -7.42 -8.57
N GLY A 141 25.21 -7.64 -9.22
CA GLY A 141 25.97 -8.88 -9.17
C GLY A 141 25.67 -9.87 -10.30
N ASP A 142 24.54 -9.71 -11.00
CA ASP A 142 24.16 -10.61 -12.11
C ASP A 142 25.05 -10.38 -13.34
N LEU A 143 25.28 -11.47 -14.09
CA LEU A 143 25.94 -11.43 -15.39
C LEU A 143 24.88 -11.28 -16.49
N VAL A 144 24.98 -10.21 -17.26
CA VAL A 144 24.04 -9.89 -18.33
C VAL A 144 24.75 -9.70 -19.66
N LEU A 145 24.05 -10.01 -20.75
CA LEU A 145 24.55 -9.74 -22.10
C LEU A 145 24.53 -8.23 -22.37
N MET A 146 25.68 -7.67 -22.76
CA MET A 146 25.82 -6.23 -22.98
C MET A 146 25.09 -5.75 -24.24
N TYR A 147 24.95 -6.62 -25.25
CA TYR A 147 24.37 -6.29 -26.54
C TYR A 147 23.16 -7.19 -26.85
N THR A 148 22.52 -6.95 -27.99
CA THR A 148 21.48 -7.85 -28.49
C THR A 148 22.06 -9.24 -28.74
N PRO A 149 21.36 -10.33 -28.35
CA PRO A 149 21.74 -11.69 -28.70
C PRO A 149 22.08 -11.83 -30.18
N GLY A 150 23.18 -12.51 -30.50
CA GLY A 150 23.68 -12.69 -31.87
C GLY A 150 24.53 -11.55 -32.43
N LYS A 151 24.65 -10.41 -31.74
CA LYS A 151 25.58 -9.34 -32.14
C LYS A 151 26.97 -9.51 -31.52
N SER A 152 27.02 -9.96 -30.27
CA SER A 152 28.26 -10.24 -29.54
C SER A 152 27.96 -10.96 -28.22
N ASP A 153 28.90 -11.76 -27.75
CA ASP A 153 28.79 -12.53 -26.50
C ASP A 153 29.43 -11.82 -25.29
N ALA A 154 29.67 -10.52 -25.40
CA ALA A 154 30.24 -9.73 -24.31
C ALA A 154 29.25 -9.68 -23.14
N MET A 155 29.70 -10.18 -21.98
CA MET A 155 28.96 -10.13 -20.74
C MET A 155 29.47 -9.02 -19.83
N LEU A 156 28.55 -8.41 -19.10
CA LEU A 156 28.82 -7.39 -18.09
C LEU A 156 28.26 -7.87 -16.77
N GLN A 157 29.04 -7.75 -15.70
CA GLN A 157 28.51 -7.89 -14.34
C GLN A 157 27.86 -6.56 -13.93
N VAL A 158 26.59 -6.61 -13.52
CA VAL A 158 25.86 -5.41 -13.11
C VAL A 158 26.48 -4.86 -11.81
N PRO A 159 26.91 -3.59 -11.78
CA PRO A 159 27.49 -3.00 -10.58
C PRO A 159 26.51 -2.95 -9.41
N GLU A 160 27.04 -2.88 -8.19
CA GLU A 160 26.22 -2.69 -7.00
C GLU A 160 25.38 -1.40 -7.08
N GLY A 161 24.16 -1.45 -6.55
CA GLY A 161 23.22 -0.32 -6.60
C GLY A 161 22.64 -0.01 -7.98
N HIS A 162 22.91 -0.84 -8.99
CA HIS A 162 22.39 -0.70 -10.34
C HIS A 162 21.54 -1.92 -10.74
N CYS A 163 20.75 -1.75 -11.80
CA CYS A 163 20.06 -2.83 -12.49
C CYS A 163 20.28 -2.73 -14.00
N TRP A 164 20.11 -3.85 -14.70
CA TRP A 164 20.10 -3.90 -16.14
C TRP A 164 18.65 -3.99 -16.63
N VAL A 165 18.23 -3.02 -17.44
CA VAL A 165 16.86 -2.97 -17.95
C VAL A 165 16.83 -3.07 -19.47
N VAL A 166 15.87 -3.82 -19.99
CA VAL A 166 15.70 -4.08 -21.43
C VAL A 166 14.21 -3.97 -21.77
N GLY A 167 13.92 -3.52 -22.99
CA GLY A 167 12.55 -3.51 -23.49
C GLY A 167 12.20 -4.83 -24.16
N ASP A 168 10.95 -5.26 -24.02
CA ASP A 168 10.45 -6.52 -24.60
C ASP A 168 10.56 -6.53 -26.13
N ASN A 169 10.48 -5.36 -26.77
CA ASN A 169 10.77 -5.19 -28.19
C ASN A 169 12.26 -4.85 -28.41
N LEU A 170 13.11 -5.89 -28.41
CA LEU A 170 14.57 -5.77 -28.47
C LEU A 170 15.09 -4.91 -29.64
N ALA A 171 14.44 -4.97 -30.80
CA ALA A 171 14.89 -4.27 -32.01
C ALA A 171 14.64 -2.75 -31.97
N TYR A 172 13.60 -2.31 -31.25
CA TYR A 172 13.16 -0.92 -31.20
C TYR A 172 13.24 -0.30 -29.80
N SER A 173 13.87 -1.01 -28.86
CA SER A 173 14.05 -0.53 -27.49
C SER A 173 15.38 0.19 -27.32
N ARG A 174 15.32 1.45 -26.88
CA ARG A 174 16.46 2.16 -26.26
C ARG A 174 16.46 1.86 -24.77
N ASP A 175 17.44 1.10 -24.32
CA ASP A 175 17.53 0.56 -22.96
C ASP A 175 18.99 0.47 -22.48
N SER A 176 19.29 -0.34 -21.46
CA SER A 176 20.63 -0.41 -20.85
C SER A 176 21.72 -0.81 -21.85
N ARG A 177 21.39 -1.47 -22.96
CA ARG A 177 22.36 -1.74 -24.05
C ARG A 177 22.92 -0.46 -24.68
N HIS A 178 22.22 0.66 -24.55
CA HIS A 178 22.62 1.95 -25.10
C HIS A 178 23.18 2.92 -24.07
N PHE A 179 22.60 2.99 -22.87
CA PHE A 179 23.02 3.96 -21.83
C PHE A 179 23.77 3.31 -20.65
N GLY A 180 23.92 1.98 -20.64
CA GLY A 180 24.58 1.22 -19.59
C GLY A 180 23.67 0.84 -18.42
N PRO A 181 24.26 0.39 -17.29
CA PRO A 181 23.51 -0.02 -16.11
C PRO A 181 22.75 1.17 -15.50
N LEU A 182 21.51 0.93 -15.09
CA LEU A 182 20.61 1.95 -14.55
C LEU A 182 20.76 2.02 -13.02
N PRO A 183 21.07 3.19 -12.42
CA PRO A 183 21.07 3.34 -10.97
C PRO A 183 19.68 3.08 -10.39
N LEU A 184 19.58 2.23 -9.36
CA LEU A 184 18.31 1.93 -8.68
C LEU A 184 17.61 3.19 -8.14
N ALA A 185 18.38 4.23 -7.81
CA ALA A 185 17.89 5.52 -7.33
C ALA A 185 17.00 6.26 -8.35
N LEU A 186 17.14 6.00 -9.66
CA LEU A 186 16.32 6.62 -10.72
C LEU A 186 14.96 5.96 -10.87
N ILE A 187 14.74 4.81 -10.24
CA ILE A 187 13.48 4.07 -10.31
C ILE A 187 12.41 4.82 -9.52
N SER A 188 11.35 5.21 -10.25
CA SER A 188 10.18 5.90 -9.72
C SER A 188 9.18 4.93 -9.09
N GLY A 189 9.06 3.71 -9.62
CA GLY A 189 8.23 2.65 -9.05
C GLY A 189 8.13 1.42 -9.94
N LYS A 190 7.40 0.42 -9.46
CA LYS A 190 7.11 -0.84 -10.18
C LYS A 190 5.75 -0.75 -10.87
N VAL A 191 5.67 -1.15 -12.13
CA VAL A 191 4.40 -1.27 -12.84
C VAL A 191 3.70 -2.54 -12.37
N ILE A 192 2.49 -2.42 -11.84
CA ILE A 192 1.74 -3.57 -11.28
C ILE A 192 0.58 -4.02 -12.17
N SER A 193 0.00 -3.08 -12.90
CA SER A 193 -1.14 -3.35 -13.77
C SER A 193 -1.20 -2.34 -14.89
N LYS A 194 -1.83 -2.74 -15.98
CA LYS A 194 -2.23 -1.86 -17.07
C LYS A 194 -3.74 -1.79 -17.17
N ILE A 195 -4.23 -0.65 -17.59
CA ILE A 195 -5.61 -0.43 -17.97
C ILE A 195 -5.62 -0.40 -19.48
N ASP A 196 -6.19 -1.45 -20.05
CA ASP A 196 -6.38 -1.57 -21.48
C ASP A 196 -7.68 -0.87 -21.89
N TRP A 197 -7.56 0.14 -22.75
CA TRP A 197 -8.66 0.93 -23.29
C TRP A 197 -9.01 0.56 -24.75
N GLN A 198 -8.40 -0.49 -25.32
CA GLN A 198 -8.71 -0.93 -26.69
C GLN A 198 -10.10 -1.57 -26.78
N ASP A 199 -10.56 -2.19 -25.69
CA ASP A 199 -11.92 -2.73 -25.60
C ASP A 199 -12.95 -1.65 -25.23
N ARG A 200 -14.21 -1.90 -25.59
CA ARG A 200 -15.36 -1.02 -25.25
C ARG A 200 -15.53 -0.82 -23.73
N MET A 201 -14.94 -1.70 -22.92
CA MET A 201 -14.88 -1.60 -21.46
C MET A 201 -13.41 -1.66 -21.01
N PRO A 202 -12.95 -0.72 -20.15
CA PRO A 202 -11.58 -0.73 -19.67
C PRO A 202 -11.33 -1.97 -18.82
N LYS A 203 -10.32 -2.76 -19.19
CA LYS A 203 -9.91 -3.96 -18.44
C LYS A 203 -8.66 -3.65 -17.64
N LEU A 204 -8.71 -3.90 -16.34
CA LEU A 204 -7.52 -3.89 -15.50
C LEU A 204 -6.83 -5.24 -15.62
N VAL A 205 -5.67 -5.26 -16.28
CA VAL A 205 -4.85 -6.44 -16.47
C VAL A 205 -3.65 -6.34 -15.54
N ALA A 206 -3.50 -7.31 -14.63
CA ALA A 206 -2.29 -7.41 -13.81
C ALA A 206 -1.09 -7.75 -14.71
N ILE A 207 0.02 -7.07 -14.49
CA ILE A 207 1.26 -7.37 -15.22
C ILE A 207 2.04 -8.36 -14.36
N GLU A 208 2.07 -9.60 -14.84
CA GLU A 208 2.85 -10.66 -14.20
C GLU A 208 4.32 -10.58 -14.62
N ASN A 209 5.16 -11.25 -13.83
CA ASN A 209 6.57 -11.38 -14.14
C ASN A 209 6.73 -12.25 -15.38
N GLY A 210 7.27 -11.65 -16.45
CA GLY A 210 7.46 -12.34 -17.74
C GLY A 210 8.71 -13.21 -17.80
N LEU A 211 9.59 -13.14 -16.79
CA LEU A 211 10.75 -14.04 -16.70
C LEU A 211 10.44 -15.14 -15.70
N GLN A 212 10.23 -16.34 -16.21
CA GLN A 212 10.17 -17.56 -15.40
C GLN A 212 11.54 -18.25 -15.44
N PRO A 213 11.94 -18.94 -14.36
CA PRO A 213 13.14 -19.77 -14.39
C PRO A 213 13.00 -20.81 -15.50
N ALA A 214 14.08 -21.01 -16.27
CA ALA A 214 14.13 -22.07 -17.26
C ALA A 214 13.88 -23.41 -16.57
N THR A 215 12.94 -24.18 -17.11
CA THR A 215 12.70 -25.56 -16.69
C THR A 215 13.60 -26.50 -17.49
N ASP A 216 13.87 -27.70 -16.98
CA ASP A 216 14.73 -28.67 -17.68
C ASP A 216 14.18 -29.00 -19.08
N ASP A 217 12.86 -28.94 -19.26
CA ASP A 217 12.17 -29.13 -20.54
C ASP A 217 12.49 -28.03 -21.59
N ASP A 218 13.01 -26.86 -21.18
CA ASP A 218 13.36 -25.74 -22.06
C ASP A 218 14.80 -25.83 -22.61
N LEU A 219 15.60 -26.77 -22.10
CA LEU A 219 17.03 -26.92 -22.40
C LEU A 219 17.35 -28.03 -23.41
N ASP A 220 16.32 -28.77 -23.86
CA ASP A 220 16.37 -29.85 -24.85
C ASP A 220 16.08 -29.34 -26.28
#